data_AF-A0A651FT91-F1
#
_entry.id   AF-A0A651FT91-F1
#
_cell.length_a   1.000
_cell.length_b   1.000
_cell.length_c   1.000
_cell.angle_alpha   90.00
_cell.angle_beta   90.00
_cell.angle_gamma   90.00
#
_symmetry.space_group_name_H-M   'P 1'
#
loop_
_entity.id
_entity.type
_entity.pdbx_description
1 polymer ?
#
loop_
_entity_poly.entity_id
_entity_poly.type
_entity_poly.pdbx_seq_one_letter_code
_entity_poly.pdbx_strand_id
1 'polypeptide(L)'
;MFQPSPLQLQAIASMEAQLGIRRGRQHFADGAAFDAYFKTLQQRCQRQGSEDPAARRQRREARLANYYQDHERLRQYALRYNLRYQPSSPALLTALLRKCPDEERCQAVMTAMAEHLDDQGRAQELAMSLHQRGHHRQGVRQRLLRRRFPSQAIEHALAALDEHSGEAPLDDDALQRRLAQLRRRGMSSSAIVGRLASTPDEREQLRQTMTDASANDQRAALELCRKLLRQGIEPRRIQQRLARRGFSAATCTAALAQAQEEAQ
;
A
#
# COMPACT_ATOMS: atom_id res chain seq x y z
N MET A 1 24.75 29.14 -45.32
CA MET A 1 24.18 28.64 -44.05
C MET A 1 24.46 29.66 -42.98
N PHE A 2 23.45 30.04 -42.19
CA PHE A 2 23.66 30.92 -41.04
C PHE A 2 24.47 30.18 -39.96
N GLN A 3 25.52 30.82 -39.45
CA GLN A 3 26.34 30.29 -38.36
C GLN A 3 26.12 31.16 -37.12
N PRO A 4 25.36 30.68 -36.12
CA PRO A 4 25.19 31.41 -34.88
C PRO A 4 26.53 31.57 -34.16
N SER A 5 26.72 32.70 -33.49
CA SER A 5 27.91 32.92 -32.67
C SER A 5 28.00 31.88 -31.52
N PRO A 6 29.21 31.61 -30.99
CA PRO A 6 29.38 30.72 -29.84
C PRO A 6 28.52 31.12 -28.63
N LEU A 7 28.37 32.43 -28.38
CA LEU A 7 27.53 32.96 -27.30
C LEU A 7 26.05 32.67 -27.52
N GLN A 8 25.56 32.76 -28.76
CA GLN A 8 24.19 32.44 -29.12
C GLN A 8 23.88 30.95 -28.93
N LEU A 9 24.81 30.07 -29.33
CA LEU A 9 24.67 28.63 -29.10
C LEU A 9 24.69 28.29 -27.61
N GLN A 10 25.54 28.94 -26.83
CA GLN A 10 25.59 28.77 -25.37
C GLN A 10 24.27 29.19 -24.71
N ALA A 11 23.71 30.34 -25.09
CA ALA A 11 22.43 30.81 -24.59
C ALA A 11 21.28 29.83 -24.91
N ILE A 12 21.25 29.28 -26.12
CA ILE A 12 20.29 28.24 -26.51
C ILE A 12 20.47 26.98 -25.66
N ALA A 13 21.70 26.48 -25.50
CA ALA A 13 21.97 25.29 -24.72
C ALA A 13 21.55 25.45 -23.25
N SER A 14 21.77 26.63 -22.65
CA SER A 14 21.30 26.93 -21.30
C SER A 14 19.77 26.94 -21.19
N MET A 15 19.06 27.56 -22.15
CA MET A 15 17.59 27.57 -22.17
C MET A 15 17.00 26.17 -22.42
N GLU A 16 17.60 25.38 -23.32
CA GLU A 16 17.21 24.00 -23.60
C GLU A 16 17.42 23.10 -22.37
N ALA A 17 18.53 23.26 -21.65
CA ALA A 17 18.80 22.55 -20.41
C ALA A 17 17.76 22.87 -19.33
N GLN A 18 17.41 24.15 -19.15
CA GLN A 18 16.35 24.58 -18.23
C GLN A 18 14.99 23.94 -18.58
N LEU A 19 14.68 23.81 -19.86
CA LEU A 19 13.45 23.20 -20.36
C LEU A 19 13.48 21.66 -20.39
N GLY A 20 14.61 21.03 -20.06
CA GLY A 20 14.77 19.57 -20.08
C GLY A 20 14.87 18.96 -21.49
N ILE A 21 15.25 19.75 -22.50
CA ILE A 21 15.41 19.30 -23.88
C ILE A 21 16.77 18.59 -24.01
N ARG A 22 16.76 17.28 -24.31
CA ARG A 22 17.99 16.45 -24.35
C ARG A 22 18.75 16.50 -25.67
N ARG A 23 18.10 16.90 -26.77
CA ARG A 23 18.70 17.01 -28.10
C ARG A 23 18.39 18.38 -28.68
N GLY A 24 19.29 19.31 -28.38
CA GLY A 24 19.20 20.69 -28.82
C GLY A 24 19.42 20.85 -30.33
N ARG A 25 18.91 21.94 -30.89
CA ARG A 25 19.10 22.24 -32.31
C ARG A 25 20.45 22.95 -32.52
N GLN A 26 21.34 22.33 -33.29
CA GLN A 26 22.69 22.85 -33.55
C GLN A 26 22.82 23.61 -34.88
N HIS A 27 21.86 23.44 -35.80
CA HIS A 27 21.91 24.01 -37.14
C HIS A 27 20.60 24.72 -37.51
N PHE A 28 20.75 25.88 -38.14
CA PHE A 28 19.67 26.75 -38.58
C PHE A 28 19.83 27.06 -40.07
N ALA A 29 18.72 27.05 -40.81
CA ALA A 29 18.74 27.30 -42.24
C ALA A 29 19.16 28.75 -42.55
N ASP A 30 18.60 29.70 -41.81
CA ASP A 30 18.81 31.13 -41.90
C ASP A 30 18.71 31.81 -40.52
N GLY A 31 18.93 33.14 -40.48
CA GLY A 31 18.81 33.93 -39.25
C GLY A 31 17.37 33.99 -38.73
N ALA A 32 16.37 34.02 -39.61
CA ALA A 32 14.97 34.07 -39.22
C ALA A 32 14.53 32.81 -38.45
N ALA A 33 14.99 31.62 -38.87
CA ALA A 33 14.75 30.37 -38.17
C ALA A 33 15.45 30.33 -36.81
N PHE A 34 16.63 30.94 -36.68
CA PHE A 34 17.31 31.10 -35.40
C PHE A 34 16.51 32.01 -34.46
N ASP A 35 16.12 33.20 -34.91
CA ASP A 35 15.40 34.18 -34.09
C ASP A 35 14.03 33.66 -33.63
N ALA A 36 13.29 32.97 -34.51
CA ALA A 36 12.02 32.35 -34.17
C ALA A 36 12.19 31.27 -33.09
N TYR A 37 13.25 30.45 -33.22
CA TYR A 37 13.56 29.41 -32.24
C TYR A 37 13.99 30.00 -30.89
N PHE A 38 14.89 30.98 -30.93
CA PHE A 38 15.38 31.69 -29.74
C PHE A 38 14.23 32.37 -28.99
N LYS A 39 13.35 33.08 -29.69
CA LYS A 39 12.16 33.73 -29.11
C LYS A 39 11.22 32.71 -28.46
N THR A 40 11.06 31.54 -29.07
CA THR A 40 10.23 30.45 -28.53
C THR A 40 10.82 29.88 -27.23
N LEU A 41 12.14 29.64 -27.20
CA LEU A 41 12.83 29.19 -26.00
C LEU A 41 12.73 30.24 -24.88
N GLN A 42 12.99 31.51 -25.19
CA GLN A 42 12.91 32.62 -24.25
C GLN A 42 11.50 32.73 -23.63
N GLN A 43 10.44 32.66 -24.44
CA GLN A 43 9.06 32.66 -23.95
C GLN A 43 8.75 31.47 -23.04
N ARG A 44 9.27 30.28 -23.37
CA ARG A 44 9.07 29.07 -22.54
C ARG A 44 9.83 29.15 -21.22
N CYS A 45 11.07 29.63 -21.22
CA CYS A 45 11.86 29.89 -20.01
C CYS A 45 11.18 30.94 -19.12
N GLN A 46 10.66 32.03 -19.70
CA GLN A 46 9.89 33.03 -18.96
C GLN A 46 8.63 32.43 -18.32
N ARG A 47 7.89 31.59 -19.05
CA ARG A 47 6.70 30.89 -18.51
C ARG A 47 7.03 29.84 -17.44
N GLN A 48 8.19 29.19 -17.52
CA GLN A 48 8.64 28.26 -16.48
C GLN A 48 9.14 28.98 -15.23
N GLY A 49 9.81 30.13 -15.39
CA GLY A 49 10.31 30.93 -14.28
C GLY A 49 9.24 31.75 -13.55
N SER A 50 8.10 32.02 -14.18
CA SER A 50 7.07 32.92 -13.64
C SER A 50 6.03 32.25 -12.73
N GLU A 51 6.01 30.93 -12.61
CA GLU A 51 4.98 30.23 -11.83
C GLU A 51 5.61 29.17 -10.93
N ASP A 52 5.65 29.46 -9.64
CA ASP A 52 6.00 28.51 -8.59
C ASP A 52 5.24 27.19 -8.79
N PRO A 53 5.93 26.03 -8.81
CA PRO A 53 5.29 24.72 -8.85
C PRO A 53 4.17 24.55 -7.83
N ALA A 54 4.26 25.17 -6.65
CA ALA A 54 3.20 25.16 -5.65
C ALA A 54 1.96 25.94 -6.12
N ALA A 55 2.15 27.15 -6.67
CA ALA A 55 1.06 27.96 -7.22
C ALA A 55 0.35 27.26 -8.39
N ARG A 56 1.09 26.56 -9.26
CA ARG A 56 0.50 25.76 -10.34
C ARG A 56 -0.35 24.59 -9.81
N ARG A 57 0.10 23.91 -8.76
CA ARG A 57 -0.68 22.85 -8.09
C ARG A 57 -1.96 23.41 -7.49
N GLN A 58 -1.88 24.52 -6.76
CA GLN A 58 -3.04 25.20 -6.17
C GLN A 58 -4.07 25.60 -7.24
N ARG A 59 -3.63 26.19 -8.37
CA ARG A 59 -4.53 26.54 -9.48
C ARG A 59 -5.20 25.32 -10.09
N ARG A 60 -4.47 24.20 -10.24
CA ARG A 60 -5.03 22.94 -10.73
C ARG A 60 -6.04 22.37 -9.75
N GLU A 61 -5.74 22.39 -8.46
CA GLU A 61 -6.64 21.95 -7.40
C GLU A 61 -7.92 22.80 -7.36
N ALA A 62 -7.80 24.12 -7.43
CA ALA A 62 -8.94 25.03 -7.50
C ALA A 62 -9.81 24.78 -8.75
N ARG A 63 -9.19 24.58 -9.92
CA ARG A 63 -9.92 24.22 -11.16
C ARG A 63 -10.65 22.89 -11.02
N LEU A 64 -10.01 21.88 -10.43
CA LEU A 64 -10.63 20.57 -10.22
C LEU A 64 -11.77 20.65 -9.20
N ALA A 65 -11.57 21.39 -8.11
CA ALA A 65 -12.60 21.63 -7.10
C ALA A 65 -13.83 22.28 -7.75
N ASN A 66 -13.64 23.34 -8.54
CA ASN A 66 -14.73 23.99 -9.28
C ASN A 66 -15.36 23.07 -10.32
N TYR A 67 -14.58 22.21 -10.98
CA TYR A 67 -15.12 21.25 -11.96
C TYR A 67 -16.07 20.23 -11.32
N TYR A 68 -15.76 19.77 -10.11
CA TYR A 68 -16.55 18.78 -9.37
C TYR A 68 -17.60 19.40 -8.44
N GLN A 69 -17.73 20.73 -8.41
CA GLN A 69 -18.90 21.37 -7.81
C GLN A 69 -20.19 21.04 -8.57
N ASP A 70 -20.12 20.71 -9.86
CA ASP A 70 -21.29 20.24 -10.61
C ASP A 70 -21.66 18.80 -10.21
N HIS A 71 -22.91 18.60 -9.78
CA HIS A 71 -23.43 17.31 -9.33
C HIS A 71 -23.32 16.22 -10.41
N GLU A 72 -23.69 16.54 -11.65
CA GLU A 72 -23.66 15.57 -12.75
C GLU A 72 -22.24 15.12 -13.08
N ARG A 73 -21.28 16.05 -13.03
CA ARG A 73 -19.86 15.72 -13.25
C ARG A 73 -19.29 14.83 -12.15
N LEU A 74 -19.67 15.08 -10.91
CA LEU A 74 -19.27 14.25 -9.77
C LEU A 74 -19.88 12.84 -9.87
N ARG A 75 -21.15 12.73 -10.28
CA ARG A 75 -21.83 11.45 -10.54
C ARG A 75 -21.18 10.68 -11.69
N GLN A 76 -20.90 11.32 -12.83
CA GLN A 76 -20.20 10.69 -13.96
C GLN A 76 -18.81 10.19 -13.57
N TYR A 77 -18.09 10.93 -12.72
CA TYR A 77 -16.84 10.47 -12.15
C TYR A 77 -17.05 9.23 -11.27
N ALA A 78 -18.06 9.22 -10.40
CA ALA A 78 -18.40 8.08 -9.55
C ALA A 78 -18.68 6.81 -10.38
N LEU A 79 -19.49 6.92 -11.43
CA LEU A 79 -19.79 5.82 -12.36
C LEU A 79 -18.53 5.26 -13.01
N ARG A 80 -17.70 6.13 -13.62
CA ARG A 80 -16.45 5.72 -14.26
C ARG A 80 -15.48 5.07 -13.27
N TYR A 81 -15.39 5.62 -12.07
CA TYR A 81 -14.53 5.10 -11.02
C TYR A 81 -15.03 3.74 -10.51
N ASN A 82 -16.35 3.58 -10.37
CA ASN A 82 -16.98 2.33 -9.97
C ASN A 82 -16.73 1.21 -11.00
N LEU A 83 -16.97 1.50 -12.29
CA LEU A 83 -16.73 0.55 -13.38
C LEU A 83 -15.27 0.10 -13.48
N ARG A 84 -14.33 1.02 -13.25
CA ARG A 84 -12.90 0.73 -13.42
C ARG A 84 -12.26 0.03 -12.22
N TYR A 85 -12.65 0.42 -11.00
CA TYR A 85 -11.93 0.02 -9.79
C TYR A 85 -12.76 -0.80 -8.81
N GLN A 86 -14.08 -0.86 -9.01
CA GLN A 86 -15.04 -1.57 -8.14
C GLN A 86 -14.76 -1.32 -6.64
N PRO A 87 -14.74 -0.05 -6.19
CA PRO A 87 -14.48 0.27 -4.80
C PRO A 87 -15.64 -0.19 -3.90
N SER A 88 -15.39 -0.30 -2.60
CA SER A 88 -16.49 -0.35 -1.62
C SER A 88 -17.17 1.02 -1.50
N SER A 89 -18.40 1.07 -0.98
CA SER A 89 -19.11 2.33 -0.78
C SER A 89 -18.32 3.34 0.07
N PRO A 90 -17.71 2.97 1.21
CA PRO A 90 -16.87 3.89 1.98
C PRO A 90 -15.61 4.36 1.23
N ALA A 91 -15.02 3.50 0.39
CA ALA A 91 -13.87 3.86 -0.42
C ALA A 91 -14.26 4.82 -1.56
N LEU A 92 -15.43 4.64 -2.17
CA LEU A 92 -15.98 5.56 -3.16
C LEU A 92 -16.26 6.93 -2.53
N LEU A 93 -16.95 6.97 -1.39
CA LEU A 93 -17.21 8.22 -0.67
C LEU A 93 -15.92 8.98 -0.35
N THR A 94 -14.89 8.27 0.13
CA THR A 94 -13.56 8.88 0.36
C THR A 94 -12.96 9.45 -0.94
N ALA A 95 -13.14 8.77 -2.08
CA ALA A 95 -12.66 9.25 -3.36
C ALA A 95 -13.43 10.47 -3.87
N LEU A 96 -14.74 10.56 -3.59
CA LEU A 96 -15.58 11.71 -3.91
C LEU A 96 -15.21 12.92 -3.04
N LEU A 97 -15.05 12.73 -1.73
CA LEU A 97 -14.67 13.80 -0.79
C LEU A 97 -13.31 14.43 -1.12
N ARG A 98 -12.40 13.66 -1.72
CA ARG A 98 -11.13 14.18 -2.25
C ARG A 98 -11.29 15.06 -3.48
N LYS A 99 -12.41 14.97 -4.21
CA LYS A 99 -12.71 15.75 -5.41
C LYS A 99 -13.62 16.93 -5.11
N CYS A 100 -14.57 16.74 -4.20
CA CYS A 100 -15.51 17.73 -3.74
C CYS A 100 -15.66 17.59 -2.22
N PRO A 101 -15.22 18.56 -1.40
CA PRO A 101 -15.29 18.47 0.06
C PRO A 101 -16.70 18.67 0.63
N ASP A 102 -17.70 18.91 -0.21
CA ASP A 102 -19.12 19.07 0.15
C ASP A 102 -19.73 17.69 0.46
N GLU A 103 -19.87 17.38 1.76
CA GLU A 103 -20.36 16.09 2.24
C GLU A 103 -21.78 15.77 1.78
N GLU A 104 -22.68 16.75 1.81
CA GLU A 104 -24.09 16.57 1.40
C GLU A 104 -24.19 16.20 -0.07
N ARG A 105 -23.42 16.89 -0.92
CA ARG A 105 -23.37 16.58 -2.36
C ARG A 105 -22.77 15.21 -2.63
N CYS A 106 -21.69 14.85 -1.93
CA CYS A 106 -21.11 13.52 -2.03
C CYS A 106 -22.13 12.46 -1.61
N GLN A 107 -22.89 12.70 -0.55
CA GLN A 107 -23.91 11.78 -0.06
C GLN A 107 -25.08 11.65 -1.06
N ALA A 108 -25.53 12.75 -1.68
CA ALA A 108 -26.54 12.72 -2.74
C ALA A 108 -26.08 11.88 -3.94
N VAL A 109 -24.81 12.01 -4.34
CA VAL A 109 -24.22 11.16 -5.39
C VAL A 109 -24.16 9.69 -4.94
N MET A 110 -23.79 9.41 -3.69
CA MET A 110 -23.78 8.05 -3.14
C MET A 110 -25.18 7.42 -3.15
N THR A 111 -26.22 8.18 -2.80
CA THR A 111 -27.62 7.73 -2.88
C THR A 111 -28.02 7.42 -4.33
N ALA A 112 -27.66 8.28 -5.29
CA ALA A 112 -27.91 8.02 -6.71
C ALA A 112 -27.09 6.85 -7.28
N MET A 113 -26.05 6.42 -6.56
CA MET A 113 -25.19 5.29 -6.93
C MET A 113 -25.58 3.98 -6.23
N ALA A 114 -26.58 3.99 -5.34
CA ALA A 114 -26.91 2.84 -4.49
C ALA A 114 -27.17 1.56 -5.30
N GLU A 115 -27.89 1.65 -6.41
CA GLU A 115 -28.18 0.50 -7.30
C GLU A 115 -26.93 -0.07 -8.01
N HIS A 116 -25.84 0.69 -8.05
CA HIS A 116 -24.58 0.28 -8.68
C HIS A 116 -23.52 -0.16 -7.66
N LEU A 117 -23.82 -0.07 -6.37
CA LEU A 117 -22.93 -0.41 -5.28
C LEU A 117 -23.44 -1.67 -4.58
N ASP A 118 -22.83 -2.78 -4.92
CA ASP A 118 -23.05 -4.05 -4.23
C ASP A 118 -21.83 -4.39 -3.37
N ASP A 119 -21.80 -3.83 -2.15
CA ASP A 119 -20.70 -4.10 -1.20
C ASP A 119 -20.69 -5.58 -0.74
N GLN A 120 -21.86 -6.21 -0.65
CA GLN A 120 -21.99 -7.58 -0.15
C GLN A 120 -21.51 -8.59 -1.18
N GLY A 121 -22.01 -8.53 -2.42
CA GLY A 121 -21.57 -9.39 -3.51
C GLY A 121 -20.08 -9.21 -3.80
N ARG A 122 -19.59 -7.97 -3.85
CA ARG A 122 -18.14 -7.71 -4.06
C ARG A 122 -17.27 -8.22 -2.92
N ALA A 123 -17.72 -8.08 -1.67
CA ALA A 123 -16.98 -8.63 -0.53
C ALA A 123 -16.91 -10.16 -0.64
N GLN A 124 -18.01 -10.81 -1.01
CA GLN A 124 -18.09 -12.26 -1.19
C GLN A 124 -17.20 -12.75 -2.35
N GLU A 125 -17.28 -12.14 -3.53
CA GLU A 125 -16.42 -12.46 -4.69
C GLU A 125 -14.93 -12.33 -4.34
N LEU A 126 -14.56 -11.24 -3.67
CA LEU A 126 -13.18 -11.04 -3.22
C LEU A 126 -12.78 -12.07 -2.16
N ALA A 127 -13.67 -12.39 -1.22
CA ALA A 127 -13.43 -13.40 -0.20
C ALA A 127 -13.18 -14.78 -0.82
N MET A 128 -14.02 -15.21 -1.76
CA MET A 128 -13.87 -16.46 -2.52
C MET A 128 -12.57 -16.48 -3.33
N SER A 129 -12.26 -15.40 -4.06
CA SER A 129 -11.02 -15.31 -4.84
C SER A 129 -9.77 -15.40 -3.95
N LEU A 130 -9.79 -14.79 -2.77
CA LEU A 130 -8.70 -14.88 -1.81
C LEU A 130 -8.61 -16.29 -1.22
N HIS A 131 -9.74 -16.89 -0.87
CA HIS A 131 -9.79 -18.26 -0.35
C HIS A 131 -9.20 -19.26 -1.38
N GLN A 132 -9.60 -19.18 -2.64
CA GLN A 132 -9.05 -19.99 -3.75
C GLN A 132 -7.53 -19.80 -3.93
N ARG A 133 -6.98 -18.65 -3.53
CA ARG A 133 -5.53 -18.37 -3.53
C ARG A 133 -4.83 -18.82 -2.24
N GLY A 134 -5.50 -19.57 -1.38
CA GLY A 134 -4.97 -20.10 -0.12
C GLY A 134 -4.90 -19.06 1.01
N HIS A 135 -5.67 -17.97 0.95
CA HIS A 135 -5.76 -17.05 2.07
C HIS A 135 -6.68 -17.62 3.17
N HIS A 136 -6.16 -17.64 4.40
CA HIS A 136 -6.93 -17.99 5.60
C HIS A 136 -8.00 -16.94 5.93
N ARG A 137 -9.02 -17.34 6.71
CA ARG A 137 -10.17 -16.51 7.14
C ARG A 137 -9.76 -15.14 7.65
N GLN A 138 -8.82 -15.07 8.59
CA GLN A 138 -8.34 -13.79 9.12
C GLN A 138 -7.59 -12.96 8.08
N GLY A 139 -6.88 -13.60 7.15
CA GLY A 139 -6.21 -12.95 6.02
C GLY A 139 -7.22 -12.33 5.05
N VAL A 140 -8.32 -13.04 4.77
CA VAL A 140 -9.47 -12.54 4.02
C VAL A 140 -10.10 -11.35 4.74
N ARG A 141 -10.44 -11.49 6.03
CA ARG A 141 -11.00 -10.42 6.87
C ARG A 141 -10.13 -9.15 6.83
N GLN A 142 -8.82 -9.30 7.06
CA GLN A 142 -7.88 -8.17 7.01
C GLN A 142 -7.82 -7.53 5.62
N ARG A 143 -7.93 -8.31 4.55
CA ARG A 143 -7.93 -7.78 3.18
C ARG A 143 -9.20 -6.99 2.88
N LEU A 144 -10.36 -7.48 3.33
CA LEU A 144 -11.64 -6.78 3.19
C LEU A 144 -11.66 -5.48 4.01
N LEU A 145 -11.16 -5.50 5.26
CA LEU A 145 -11.00 -4.30 6.08
C LEU A 145 -10.10 -3.26 5.43
N ARG A 146 -8.96 -3.67 4.85
CA ARG A 146 -8.06 -2.76 4.11
C ARG A 146 -8.71 -2.16 2.87
N ARG A 147 -9.67 -2.87 2.26
CA ARG A 147 -10.49 -2.38 1.14
C ARG A 147 -11.67 -1.53 1.61
N ARG A 148 -11.87 -1.37 2.93
CA ARG A 148 -12.93 -0.59 3.56
C ARG A 148 -14.34 -1.10 3.24
N PHE A 149 -14.52 -2.42 3.18
CA PHE A 149 -15.86 -2.97 3.15
C PHE A 149 -16.57 -2.75 4.51
N PRO A 150 -17.89 -2.50 4.52
CA PRO A 150 -18.66 -2.43 5.76
C PRO A 150 -18.59 -3.73 6.55
N SER A 151 -18.62 -3.65 7.88
CA SER A 151 -18.50 -4.84 8.75
C SER A 151 -19.55 -5.91 8.44
N GLN A 152 -20.80 -5.53 8.16
CA GLN A 152 -21.87 -6.47 7.80
C GLN A 152 -21.56 -7.25 6.51
N ALA A 153 -21.07 -6.58 5.48
CA ALA A 153 -20.65 -7.23 4.22
C ALA A 153 -19.46 -8.18 4.45
N ILE A 154 -18.55 -7.82 5.36
CA ILE A 154 -17.43 -8.69 5.75
C ILE A 154 -17.94 -9.95 6.45
N GLU A 155 -18.81 -9.82 7.46
CA GLU A 155 -19.33 -11.00 8.17
C GLU A 155 -20.13 -11.89 7.22
N HIS A 156 -20.96 -11.33 6.35
CA HIS A 156 -21.70 -12.10 5.33
C HIS A 156 -20.75 -12.84 4.37
N ALA A 157 -19.71 -12.17 3.88
CA ALA A 157 -18.72 -12.80 3.00
C ALA A 157 -17.95 -13.93 3.71
N LEU A 158 -17.65 -13.77 5.00
CA LEU A 158 -16.99 -14.80 5.80
C LEU A 158 -17.92 -15.98 6.13
N ALA A 159 -19.20 -15.73 6.39
CA ALA A 159 -20.20 -16.79 6.59
C ALA A 159 -20.43 -17.58 5.30
N ALA A 160 -20.56 -16.90 4.16
CA ALA A 160 -20.70 -17.55 2.86
C ALA A 160 -19.48 -18.42 2.51
N LEU A 161 -18.28 -18.02 2.92
CA LEU A 161 -17.09 -18.87 2.82
C LEU A 161 -17.21 -20.14 3.67
N ASP A 162 -17.70 -20.02 4.91
CA ASP A 162 -17.85 -21.19 5.80
C ASP A 162 -18.86 -22.20 5.21
N GLU A 163 -19.95 -21.71 4.63
CA GLU A 163 -20.95 -22.54 3.94
C GLU A 163 -20.38 -23.24 2.68
N HIS A 164 -19.61 -22.50 1.86
CA HIS A 164 -19.01 -23.06 0.64
C HIS A 164 -17.87 -24.05 0.92
N SER A 165 -17.17 -23.86 2.03
CA SER A 165 -16.03 -24.70 2.42
C SER A 165 -16.44 -25.98 3.14
N GLY A 166 -17.73 -26.20 3.44
CA GLY A 166 -18.29 -27.45 3.95
C GLY A 166 -17.33 -28.24 4.86
N GLU A 167 -17.16 -27.81 6.11
CA GLU A 167 -16.40 -28.54 7.14
C GLU A 167 -14.88 -28.75 6.94
N ALA A 168 -14.18 -27.93 6.15
CA ALA A 168 -12.71 -27.86 6.26
C ALA A 168 -12.27 -26.56 6.98
N PRO A 169 -12.06 -26.58 8.32
CA PRO A 169 -11.44 -25.48 9.03
C PRO A 169 -10.00 -25.37 8.54
N LEU A 170 -9.78 -24.46 7.58
CA LEU A 170 -8.53 -24.33 6.83
C LEU A 170 -8.28 -25.54 5.92
N ASP A 171 -7.82 -25.27 4.70
CA ASP A 171 -6.94 -26.23 4.05
C ASP A 171 -5.77 -26.41 5.02
N ASP A 172 -5.74 -27.52 5.77
CA ASP A 172 -4.73 -27.80 6.80
C ASP A 172 -3.33 -27.59 6.23
N ASP A 173 -3.14 -27.90 4.95
CA ASP A 173 -1.90 -27.65 4.21
C ASP A 173 -1.59 -26.16 4.07
N ALA A 174 -2.58 -25.29 3.84
CA ALA A 174 -2.40 -23.84 3.80
C ALA A 174 -2.07 -23.28 5.20
N LEU A 175 -2.72 -23.79 6.25
CA LEU A 175 -2.38 -23.43 7.63
C LEU A 175 -0.96 -23.83 7.96
N GLN A 176 -0.58 -25.09 7.69
CA GLN A 176 0.76 -25.61 7.93
C GLN A 176 1.82 -24.86 7.13
N ARG A 177 1.59 -24.57 5.84
CA ARG A 177 2.48 -23.74 5.01
C ARG A 177 2.68 -22.36 5.63
N ARG A 178 1.61 -21.75 6.15
CA ARG A 178 1.67 -20.44 6.79
C ARG A 178 2.40 -20.49 8.14
N LEU A 179 2.12 -21.49 8.97
CA LEU A 179 2.83 -21.76 10.22
C LEU A 179 4.33 -21.90 9.95
N ALA A 180 4.72 -22.72 8.98
CA ALA A 180 6.10 -22.91 8.57
C ALA A 180 6.74 -21.60 8.08
N GLN A 181 6.03 -20.81 7.26
CA GLN A 181 6.52 -19.51 6.81
C GLN A 181 6.76 -18.53 7.97
N LEU A 182 5.84 -18.47 8.94
CA LEU A 182 5.96 -17.59 10.09
C LEU A 182 7.07 -18.04 11.05
N ARG A 183 7.26 -19.35 11.23
CA ARG A 183 8.39 -19.94 11.96
C ARG A 183 9.73 -19.64 11.28
N ARG A 184 9.83 -19.75 9.94
CA ARG A 184 11.03 -19.35 9.17
C ARG A 184 11.37 -17.87 9.32
N ARG A 185 10.38 -17.02 9.59
CA ARG A 185 10.59 -15.59 9.92
C ARG A 185 11.03 -15.37 11.37
N GLY A 186 11.20 -16.43 12.15
CA GLY A 186 11.65 -16.44 13.54
C GLY A 186 10.67 -15.75 14.48
N MET A 187 9.37 -15.99 14.31
CA MET A 187 8.35 -15.48 15.23
C MET A 187 8.04 -16.48 16.33
N SER A 188 7.66 -15.98 17.51
CA SER A 188 7.22 -16.83 18.61
C SER A 188 5.87 -17.48 18.30
N SER A 189 5.60 -18.60 18.96
CA SER A 189 4.31 -19.28 18.96
C SER A 189 3.16 -18.32 19.31
N SER A 190 3.33 -17.49 20.34
CA SER A 190 2.34 -16.50 20.76
C SER A 190 2.03 -15.47 19.67
N ALA A 191 3.05 -14.94 18.98
CA ALA A 191 2.87 -14.02 17.86
C ALA A 191 2.24 -14.71 16.64
N ILE A 192 2.55 -15.99 16.42
CA ILE A 192 1.94 -16.80 15.36
C ILE A 192 0.45 -16.97 15.63
N VAL A 193 0.07 -17.42 16.83
CA VAL A 193 -1.32 -17.59 17.27
C VAL A 193 -2.08 -16.27 17.13
N GLY A 194 -1.53 -15.15 17.62
CA GLY A 194 -2.18 -13.84 17.53
C GLY A 194 -2.36 -13.32 16.10
N ARG A 195 -1.60 -13.84 15.13
CA ARG A 195 -1.70 -13.46 13.70
C ARG A 195 -2.59 -14.37 12.87
N LEU A 196 -2.84 -15.59 13.33
CA LEU A 196 -3.60 -16.61 12.59
C LEU A 196 -5.00 -16.82 13.15
N ALA A 197 -5.18 -16.70 14.47
CA ALA A 197 -6.48 -16.80 15.09
C ALA A 197 -7.23 -15.46 15.08
N SER A 198 -8.47 -15.53 14.61
CA SER A 198 -9.47 -14.49 14.67
C SER A 198 -10.43 -14.63 15.85
N THR A 199 -10.72 -15.85 16.30
CA THR A 199 -11.62 -16.13 17.43
C THR A 199 -10.86 -16.69 18.64
N PRO A 200 -11.42 -16.61 19.87
CA PRO A 200 -10.82 -17.25 21.05
C PRO A 200 -10.68 -18.76 20.88
N ASP A 201 -11.66 -19.43 20.27
CA ASP A 201 -11.65 -20.88 20.08
C ASP A 201 -10.53 -21.32 19.10
N GLU A 202 -10.34 -20.57 18.01
CA GLU A 202 -9.21 -20.77 17.09
C GLU A 202 -7.86 -20.59 17.79
N ARG A 203 -7.76 -19.67 18.77
CA ARG A 203 -6.52 -19.50 19.55
C ARG A 203 -6.23 -20.74 20.37
N GLU A 204 -7.25 -21.34 20.96
CA GLU A 204 -7.10 -22.53 21.77
C GLU A 204 -6.71 -23.74 20.91
N GLN A 205 -7.38 -23.94 19.77
CA GLN A 205 -7.02 -24.98 18.80
C GLN A 205 -5.59 -24.80 18.26
N LEU A 206 -5.18 -23.57 17.91
CA LEU A 206 -3.81 -23.30 17.47
C LEU A 206 -2.77 -23.50 18.59
N ARG A 207 -3.12 -23.21 19.85
CA ARG A 207 -2.23 -23.51 20.98
C ARG A 207 -2.10 -25.01 21.20
N GLN A 208 -3.20 -25.76 21.08
CA GLN A 208 -3.21 -27.21 21.20
C GLN A 208 -2.39 -27.88 20.09
N THR A 209 -2.51 -27.45 18.83
CA THR A 209 -1.69 -27.96 17.72
C THR A 209 -0.21 -27.56 17.82
N MET A 210 0.08 -26.49 18.55
CA MET A 210 1.45 -26.04 18.83
C MET A 210 1.95 -26.51 20.21
N THR A 211 1.50 -27.66 20.74
CA THR A 211 1.80 -28.11 22.12
C THR A 211 3.29 -28.16 22.48
N ASP A 212 4.20 -28.30 21.50
CA ASP A 212 5.66 -28.19 21.67
C ASP A 212 6.23 -26.75 21.54
N ALA A 213 5.38 -25.74 21.65
CA ALA A 213 5.72 -24.35 21.34
C ALA A 213 6.82 -23.75 22.21
N SER A 214 6.84 -24.06 23.52
CA SER A 214 7.73 -23.39 24.47
C SER A 214 9.21 -23.74 24.22
N ALA A 215 9.51 -25.03 24.01
CA ALA A 215 10.85 -25.50 23.69
C ALA A 215 11.31 -25.02 22.31
N ASN A 216 10.40 -24.98 21.33
CA ASN A 216 10.68 -24.48 20.00
C ASN A 216 10.91 -22.95 19.99
N ASP A 217 10.18 -22.18 20.80
CA ASP A 217 10.35 -20.74 20.92
C ASP A 217 11.69 -20.37 21.56
N GLN A 218 12.14 -21.12 22.58
CA GLN A 218 13.47 -20.94 23.18
C GLN A 218 14.58 -21.17 22.16
N ARG A 219 14.52 -22.29 21.41
CA ARG A 219 15.50 -22.60 20.35
C ARG A 219 15.50 -21.54 19.25
N ALA A 220 14.33 -21.13 18.77
CA ALA A 220 14.19 -20.09 17.74
C ALA A 220 14.71 -18.72 18.21
N ALA A 221 14.48 -18.36 19.47
CA ALA A 221 15.03 -17.14 20.07
C ALA A 221 16.56 -17.20 20.13
N LEU A 222 17.13 -18.32 20.58
CA LEU A 222 18.57 -18.54 20.68
C LEU A 222 19.27 -18.46 19.32
N GLU A 223 18.73 -19.13 18.29
CA GLU A 223 19.26 -19.05 16.92
C GLU A 223 19.24 -17.62 16.38
N LEU A 224 18.17 -16.86 16.65
CA LEU A 224 18.08 -15.47 16.25
C LEU A 224 19.10 -14.60 17.00
N CYS A 225 19.28 -14.79 18.31
CA CYS A 225 20.31 -14.13 19.11
C CYS A 225 21.70 -14.37 18.51
N ARG A 226 22.08 -15.64 18.29
CA ARG A 226 23.36 -16.02 17.69
C ARG A 226 23.60 -15.33 16.35
N LYS A 227 22.58 -15.32 15.49
CA LYS A 227 22.66 -14.64 14.18
C LYS A 227 22.88 -13.13 14.32
N LEU A 228 22.18 -12.47 15.24
CA LEU A 228 22.27 -11.02 15.42
C LEU A 228 23.58 -10.60 16.13
N LEU A 229 24.09 -11.41 17.05
CA LEU A 229 25.39 -11.20 17.69
C LEU A 229 26.53 -11.29 16.68
N ARG A 230 26.51 -12.30 15.78
CA ARG A 230 27.46 -12.40 14.65
C ARG A 230 27.43 -11.19 13.71
N GLN A 231 26.33 -10.45 13.66
CA GLN A 231 26.18 -9.22 12.89
C GLN A 231 26.64 -7.96 13.65
N GLY A 232 27.20 -8.12 14.87
CA GLY A 232 27.65 -7.01 15.71
C GLY A 232 26.51 -6.16 16.26
N ILE A 233 25.30 -6.71 16.36
CA ILE A 233 24.14 -5.94 16.84
C ILE A 233 24.15 -5.89 18.38
N GLU A 234 23.95 -4.69 18.92
CA GLU A 234 23.94 -4.47 20.37
C GLU A 234 22.87 -5.32 21.09
N PRO A 235 23.18 -5.86 22.29
CA PRO A 235 22.28 -6.71 23.08
C PRO A 235 20.89 -6.10 23.32
N ARG A 236 20.81 -4.80 23.62
CA ARG A 236 19.53 -4.08 23.81
C ARG A 236 18.68 -4.08 22.54
N ARG A 237 19.28 -3.90 21.37
CA ARG A 237 18.57 -3.94 20.07
C ARG A 237 18.11 -5.36 19.73
N ILE A 238 18.86 -6.38 20.14
CA ILE A 238 18.46 -7.79 19.99
C ILE A 238 17.19 -8.06 20.80
N GLN A 239 17.16 -7.68 22.08
CA GLN A 239 15.96 -7.83 22.94
C GLN A 239 14.74 -7.13 22.35
N GLN A 240 14.88 -5.90 21.88
CA GLN A 240 13.78 -5.17 21.23
C GLN A 240 13.27 -5.88 19.96
N ARG A 241 14.18 -6.46 19.15
CA ARG A 241 13.80 -7.21 17.95
C ARG A 241 13.06 -8.50 18.30
N LEU A 242 13.48 -9.22 19.35
CA LEU A 242 12.78 -10.41 19.84
C LEU A 242 11.39 -10.07 20.39
N ALA A 243 11.27 -9.02 21.18
CA ALA A 243 9.98 -8.55 21.70
C ALA A 243 9.00 -8.21 20.57
N ARG A 244 9.46 -7.53 19.49
CA ARG A 244 8.65 -7.26 18.30
C ARG A 244 8.19 -8.52 17.55
N ARG A 245 8.89 -9.65 17.74
CA ARG A 245 8.52 -10.96 17.20
C ARG A 245 7.68 -11.79 18.19
N GLY A 246 7.32 -11.20 19.33
CA GLY A 246 6.40 -11.74 20.33
C GLY A 246 7.03 -12.71 21.31
N PHE A 247 8.35 -12.77 21.42
CA PHE A 247 9.00 -13.56 22.47
C PHE A 247 8.77 -12.92 23.84
N SER A 248 8.56 -13.73 24.87
CA SER A 248 8.41 -13.24 26.24
C SER A 248 9.70 -12.58 26.73
N ALA A 249 9.61 -11.65 27.68
CA ALA A 249 10.78 -11.00 28.25
C ALA A 249 11.77 -12.02 28.84
N ALA A 250 11.27 -13.03 29.56
CA ALA A 250 12.07 -14.11 30.12
C ALA A 250 12.79 -14.95 29.04
N THR A 251 12.12 -15.26 27.93
CA THR A 251 12.74 -15.96 26.80
C THR A 251 13.82 -15.09 26.14
N CYS A 252 13.59 -13.78 26.02
CA CYS A 252 14.56 -12.87 25.43
C CYS A 252 15.84 -12.75 26.28
N THR A 253 15.71 -12.65 27.60
CA THR A 253 16.86 -12.54 28.51
C THR A 253 17.63 -13.84 28.57
N ALA A 254 16.95 -14.98 28.71
CA ALA A 254 17.57 -16.30 28.75
C ALA A 254 18.33 -16.63 27.45
N ALA A 255 17.70 -16.43 26.29
CA ALA A 255 18.33 -16.70 25.00
C ALA A 255 19.53 -15.79 24.70
N LEU A 256 19.51 -14.55 25.20
CA LEU A 256 20.63 -13.63 25.02
C LEU A 256 21.81 -13.99 25.91
N ALA A 257 21.57 -14.31 27.19
CA ALA A 257 22.61 -14.74 28.12
C ALA A 257 23.32 -15.99 27.60
N GLN A 258 22.55 -17.02 27.22
CA GLN A 258 23.09 -18.25 26.64
C GLN A 258 23.90 -17.99 25.35
N ALA A 259 23.42 -17.12 24.46
CA ALA A 259 24.15 -16.82 23.23
C ALA A 259 25.44 -16.00 23.45
N GLN A 260 25.54 -15.26 24.57
CA GLN A 260 26.76 -14.53 24.94
C GLN A 260 27.78 -15.45 25.59
N GLU A 261 27.35 -16.40 26.42
CA GLU A 261 28.21 -17.44 27.01
C GLU A 261 28.88 -18.29 25.94
N GLU A 262 28.15 -18.66 24.87
CA GLU A 262 28.69 -19.45 23.75
C GLU A 262 29.61 -18.66 22.80
N ALA A 263 29.65 -17.34 22.93
CA ALA A 263 30.47 -16.46 22.07
C ALA A 263 31.81 -16.05 22.73
N GLN A 264 31.97 -16.36 24.03
CA GLN A 264 33.22 -16.19 24.79
C GLN A 264 34.12 -17.42 24.60
#